data_AF-A0A2G2G1G4-F1
#
_entry.id   AF-A0A2G2G1G4-F1
#
_cell.length_a   1.000
_cell.length_b   1.000
_cell.length_c   1.000
_cell.angle_alpha   90.00
_cell.angle_beta   90.00
_cell.angle_gamma   90.00
#
_symmetry.space_group_name_H-M   'P 1'
#
loop_
_entity.id
_entity.type
_entity.pdbx_description
1 polymer ?
#
loop_
_entity_poly.entity_id
_entity_poly.type
_entity_poly.pdbx_seq_one_letter_code
_entity_poly.pdbx_strand_id
1 'polypeptide(L)'
;MFGYIRHNIVFFALNHPGAKQEFDNIINSIKAPLRKIPPQTCKNFEIYDIRAFVSHKKTIKYSVIEPLNEPYEERAQANFDNEIEDEKLHKVFEEIRDIIKTK
;
A
#
# COMPACT_ATOMS: atom_id res chain seq x y z
N MET A 1 4.60 13.71 2.40
CA MET A 1 6.00 13.92 2.80
C MET A 1 6.78 12.64 2.51
N PHE A 2 7.98 12.75 1.95
CA PHE A 2 8.90 11.63 1.80
C PHE A 2 10.32 12.08 2.13
N GLY A 3 11.18 11.14 2.51
CA GLY A 3 12.58 11.39 2.82
C GLY A 3 13.51 10.52 1.98
N TYR A 4 14.69 11.03 1.65
CA TYR A 4 15.71 10.25 0.94
C TYR A 4 17.13 10.73 1.29
N ILE A 5 18.14 9.91 1.00
CA ILE A 5 19.54 10.24 1.22
C ILE A 5 20.23 10.40 -0.13
N ARG A 6 20.98 11.49 -0.32
CA ARG A 6 21.81 11.71 -1.50
C ARG A 6 23.09 12.45 -1.11
N HIS A 7 24.24 11.96 -1.54
CA HIS A 7 25.56 12.52 -1.20
C HIS A 7 25.72 12.78 0.32
N ASN A 8 25.35 11.81 1.17
CA ASN A 8 25.44 11.92 2.63
C ASN A 8 24.58 13.04 3.26
N ILE A 9 23.59 13.56 2.52
CA ILE A 9 22.60 14.53 3.01
C ILE A 9 21.24 13.86 3.05
N VAL A 10 20.54 14.01 4.19
CA VAL A 10 19.15 13.60 4.33
C VAL A 10 18.25 14.72 3.84
N PHE A 11 17.40 14.43 2.86
CA PHE A 11 16.43 15.36 2.32
C PHE A 11 15.01 14.99 2.75
N PHE A 12 14.28 15.97 3.28
CA PHE A 12 12.85 15.87 3.55
C PHE A 12 12.06 16.69 2.54
N ALA A 13 11.22 16.03 1.76
CA ALA A 13 10.28 16.65 0.84
C ALA A 13 8.94 16.85 1.57
N LEU A 14 8.68 18.09 1.97
CA LEU A 14 7.50 18.51 2.73
C LEU A 14 6.38 18.96 1.79
N ASN A 15 5.13 18.89 2.24
CA ASN A 15 3.98 19.23 1.41
C ASN A 15 3.46 20.67 1.63
N HIS A 16 3.96 21.38 2.65
CA HIS A 16 3.46 22.68 3.05
C HIS A 16 4.61 23.63 3.44
N PRO A 17 4.59 24.91 3.00
CA PRO A 17 5.61 25.90 3.38
C PRO A 17 5.75 26.13 4.89
N GLY A 18 4.63 26.18 5.62
CA GLY A 18 4.65 26.32 7.08
C GLY A 18 5.35 25.14 7.77
N ALA A 19 5.19 23.91 7.24
CA ALA A 19 5.91 22.77 7.77
C ALA A 19 7.43 22.87 7.54
N LYS A 20 7.85 23.48 6.43
CA LYS A 20 9.28 23.76 6.18
C LYS A 20 9.82 24.78 7.18
N GLN A 21 9.07 25.84 7.46
CA GLN A 21 9.48 26.86 8.42
C GLN A 21 9.67 26.28 9.83
N GLU A 22 8.68 25.51 10.31
CA GLU A 22 8.79 24.81 11.59
C GLU A 22 9.96 23.82 11.62
N PHE A 23 10.19 23.11 10.52
CA PHE A 23 11.32 22.20 10.40
C PHE A 23 12.67 22.93 10.46
N ASP A 24 12.81 24.05 9.76
CA ASP A 24 14.03 24.86 9.78
C ASP A 24 14.32 25.42 11.19
N ASN A 25 13.29 25.74 11.98
CA ASN A 25 13.44 26.18 13.37
C ASN A 25 14.05 25.10 14.27
N ILE A 26 13.67 23.83 14.07
CA ILE A 26 14.12 22.71 14.92
C ILE A 26 15.31 21.93 14.35
N ILE A 27 15.74 22.22 13.12
CA ILE A 27 16.70 21.39 12.39
C ILE A 27 18.03 21.20 13.13
N ASN A 28 18.49 22.25 13.83
CA ASN A 28 19.74 22.22 14.60
C ASN A 28 19.65 21.27 15.80
N SER A 29 18.48 21.17 16.42
CA SER A 29 18.20 20.24 17.51
C SER A 29 18.26 18.78 17.06
N ILE A 30 18.09 18.51 15.76
CA ILE A 30 18.16 17.17 15.18
C ILE A 30 19.58 16.86 14.65
N LYS A 31 20.26 17.85 14.03
CA LYS A 31 21.63 17.68 13.50
C LYS A 31 22.65 17.35 14.59
N ALA A 32 22.57 18.00 15.75
CA ALA A 32 23.56 17.82 16.80
C ALA A 32 23.56 16.39 17.41
N PRO A 33 22.41 15.79 17.77
CA PRO A 33 22.35 14.40 18.21
C PRO A 33 22.78 13.40 17.15
N LEU A 34 22.34 13.56 15.90
CA LEU A 34 22.67 12.64 14.81
C LEU A 34 24.16 12.55 14.53
N ARG A 35 24.89 13.68 14.66
CA ARG A 35 26.35 13.71 14.53
C ARG A 35 27.07 13.06 15.71
N LYS A 36 26.53 13.18 16.92
CA LYS A 36 27.20 12.70 18.14
C LYS A 36 26.91 11.24 18.45
N ILE A 37 25.68 10.79 18.18
CA ILE A 37 25.18 9.47 18.54
C ILE A 37 24.37 8.93 17.36
N PRO A 38 25.05 8.48 16.27
CA PRO A 38 24.34 7.83 15.17
C PRO A 38 23.67 6.55 15.69
N PRO A 39 22.43 6.25 15.24
CA PRO A 39 21.77 4.99 15.57
C PRO A 39 22.65 3.80 15.19
N GLN A 40 22.61 2.73 15.98
CA GLN A 40 23.43 1.53 15.74
C GLN A 40 23.21 0.94 14.34
N THR A 41 21.98 1.04 13.83
CA THR A 41 21.56 0.64 12.49
C THR A 41 22.19 1.48 11.37
N CYS A 42 22.65 2.69 11.68
CA CYS A 42 23.23 3.65 10.74
C CYS A 42 24.73 3.89 10.97
N LYS A 43 25.42 3.02 11.72
CA LYS A 43 26.85 3.18 12.06
C LYS A 43 27.77 3.39 10.86
N ASN A 44 27.42 2.82 9.70
CA ASN A 44 28.20 2.91 8.46
C ASN A 44 27.72 4.02 7.53
N PHE A 45 26.69 4.78 7.92
CA PHE A 45 26.15 5.90 7.14
C PHE A 45 26.58 7.21 7.78
N GLU A 46 27.54 7.87 7.14
CA GLU A 46 27.96 9.20 7.53
C GLU A 46 26.93 10.22 7.02
N ILE A 47 26.15 10.79 7.94
CA ILE A 47 25.18 11.86 7.62
C ILE A 47 25.84 13.20 7.91
N TYR A 48 26.13 13.95 6.86
CA TYR A 48 26.79 15.25 6.96
C TYR A 48 25.81 16.38 7.27
N ASP A 49 24.63 16.33 6.65
CA ASP A 49 23.65 17.41 6.71
C ASP A 49 22.22 16.89 6.57
N ILE A 50 21.27 17.72 6.97
CA ILE A 50 19.83 17.49 6.86
C ILE A 50 19.23 18.73 6.23
N ARG A 51 18.39 18.55 5.22
CA ARG A 51 17.73 19.64 4.47
C ARG A 51 16.27 19.31 4.23
N ALA A 52 15.44 20.34 4.20
CA ALA A 52 14.04 20.22 3.82
C ALA A 52 13.68 21.18 2.68
N PHE A 53 12.79 20.74 1.80
CA PHE A 53 12.23 21.57 0.74
C PHE A 53 10.73 21.29 0.57
N VAL A 54 10.00 22.24 0.00
CA VAL A 54 8.58 22.06 -0.31
C VAL A 54 8.47 21.36 -1.66
N SER A 55 7.84 20.20 -1.68
CA SER A 55 7.50 19.47 -2.89
C SER A 55 6.27 20.10 -3.54
N HIS A 56 6.38 20.41 -4.83
CA HIS A 56 5.24 20.85 -5.66
C HIS A 56 4.45 19.69 -6.27
N LYS A 57 4.75 18.43 -5.88
CA LYS A 57 3.95 17.28 -6.33
C LYS A 57 2.52 17.45 -5.82
N LYS A 58 1.56 17.43 -6.75
CA LYS A 58 0.13 17.31 -6.40
C LYS A 58 -0.06 16.05 -5.57
N THR A 59 -0.68 16.19 -4.41
CA THR A 59 -1.14 15.05 -3.62
C THR A 59 -2.14 14.27 -4.47
N ILE A 60 -1.77 13.06 -4.90
CA ILE A 60 -2.73 12.15 -5.51
C ILE A 60 -3.67 11.72 -4.39
N LYS A 61 -4.86 12.29 -4.36
CA LYS A 61 -5.93 11.82 -3.49
C LYS A 61 -6.43 10.52 -4.10
N TYR A 62 -5.93 9.39 -3.60
CA TYR A 62 -6.62 8.13 -3.83
C TYR A 62 -7.94 8.23 -3.05
N SER A 63 -9.06 8.32 -3.76
CA SER A 63 -10.34 8.01 -3.13
C SER A 63 -10.21 6.60 -2.57
N VAL A 64 -10.50 6.43 -1.29
CA VAL A 64 -10.72 5.10 -0.74
C VAL A 64 -11.92 4.56 -1.50
N ILE A 65 -11.67 3.73 -2.52
CA ILE A 65 -12.72 2.92 -3.12
C ILE A 65 -12.99 1.89 -2.04
N GLU A 66 -14.07 2.06 -1.29
CA GLU A 66 -14.54 0.97 -0.44
C GLU A 66 -14.71 -0.25 -1.35
N PRO A 67 -14.12 -1.40 -0.99
CA PRO A 67 -14.35 -2.61 -1.78
C PRO A 67 -15.86 -2.82 -1.79
N LEU A 68 -16.48 -2.79 -2.98
CA LEU A 68 -17.84 -3.26 -3.15
C LEU A 68 -17.85 -4.72 -2.69
N ASN A 69 -18.29 -4.95 -1.45
CA ASN A 69 -18.63 -6.27 -0.95
C ASN A 69 -19.99 -6.71 -1.51
N GLU A 70 -20.22 -6.48 -2.81
CA GLU A 70 -21.34 -7.10 -3.50
C GLU A 70 -20.88 -8.52 -3.88
N PRO A 71 -21.40 -9.57 -3.22
CA PRO A 71 -21.14 -10.92 -3.68
C PRO A 71 -21.67 -11.04 -5.10
N TYR A 72 -20.85 -11.54 -6.02
CA TYR A 72 -21.31 -11.83 -7.38
C TYR A 72 -22.48 -12.83 -7.31
N GLU A 73 -23.60 -12.48 -7.94
CA GLU A 73 -24.72 -13.40 -8.13
C GLU A 73 -24.29 -14.56 -9.04
N GLU A 74 -24.78 -15.77 -8.74
CA GLU A 74 -24.59 -16.95 -9.59
C GLU A 74 -25.25 -16.69 -10.96
N ARG A 75 -24.52 -16.96 -12.05
CA ARG A 75 -24.99 -16.65 -13.40
C ARG A 75 -25.45 -17.88 -14.17
N ALA A 76 -25.07 -19.07 -13.71
CA ALA A 76 -25.46 -20.30 -14.35
C ALA A 76 -26.95 -20.61 -14.09
N GLN A 77 -27.63 -21.17 -15.08
CA GLN A 77 -29.05 -21.57 -14.97
C GLN A 77 -29.24 -23.09 -14.79
N ALA A 78 -28.12 -23.83 -14.76
CA ALA A 78 -28.10 -25.28 -14.67
C ALA A 78 -28.85 -26.03 -15.81
N ASN A 79 -28.96 -25.38 -16.99
CA ASN A 79 -29.56 -25.95 -18.19
C ASN A 79 -28.51 -26.73 -18.98
N PHE A 80 -28.24 -27.96 -18.55
CA PHE A 80 -27.35 -28.90 -19.24
C PHE A 80 -27.85 -30.34 -19.04
N ASP A 81 -27.60 -31.21 -20.01
CA ASP A 81 -27.92 -32.63 -19.93
C ASP A 81 -26.74 -33.41 -19.32
N ASN A 82 -27.04 -34.49 -18.59
CA ASN A 82 -26.05 -35.34 -17.95
C ASN A 82 -26.12 -36.76 -18.51
N GLU A 83 -25.29 -37.05 -19.51
CA GLU A 83 -25.22 -38.35 -20.19
C GLU A 83 -24.08 -39.23 -19.64
N ILE A 84 -23.53 -38.89 -18.48
CA ILE A 84 -22.40 -39.63 -17.89
C ILE A 84 -22.88 -40.97 -17.34
N GLU A 85 -22.32 -42.07 -17.85
CA GLU A 85 -22.64 -43.44 -17.43
C GLU A 85 -21.97 -43.85 -16.11
N ASP A 86 -20.81 -43.25 -15.79
CA ASP A 86 -20.12 -43.49 -14.53
C ASP A 86 -20.93 -42.89 -13.36
N GLU A 87 -21.43 -43.76 -12.49
CA GLU A 87 -22.33 -43.39 -11.39
C GLU A 87 -21.74 -42.32 -10.44
N LYS A 88 -20.43 -42.40 -10.19
CA LYS A 88 -19.75 -41.48 -9.27
C LYS A 88 -19.66 -40.09 -9.89
N LEU A 89 -19.28 -40.01 -11.16
CA LEU A 89 -19.20 -38.74 -11.89
C LEU A 89 -20.59 -38.16 -12.17
N HIS A 90 -21.55 -39.02 -12.50
CA HIS A 90 -22.95 -38.63 -12.69
C HIS A 90 -23.48 -37.89 -11.46
N LYS A 91 -23.24 -38.46 -10.26
CA LYS A 91 -23.66 -37.87 -8.99
C LYS A 91 -23.03 -36.50 -8.74
N VAL A 92 -21.72 -36.35 -8.97
CA VAL A 92 -21.03 -35.06 -8.79
C VAL A 92 -21.61 -33.99 -9.71
N PHE A 93 -21.99 -34.38 -10.93
CA PHE A 93 -22.55 -33.46 -11.91
C PHE A 93 -23.97 -32.98 -11.52
N GLU A 94 -24.77 -33.87 -10.93
CA GLU A 94 -26.06 -33.50 -10.33
C GLU A 94 -25.90 -32.60 -9.09
N GLU A 95 -24.91 -32.87 -8.22
CA GLU A 95 -24.62 -31.99 -7.07
C GLU A 95 -24.27 -30.56 -7.52
N ILE A 96 -23.52 -30.41 -8.62
CA ILE A 96 -23.22 -29.09 -9.20
C ILE A 96 -24.50 -28.41 -9.70
N ARG A 97 -25.42 -29.15 -10.33
CA ARG A 97 -26.72 -28.63 -10.78
C ARG A 97 -27.54 -28.09 -9.61
N ASP A 98 -27.55 -28.78 -8.49
CA ASP A 98 -28.28 -28.37 -7.28
C ASP A 98 -27.66 -27.12 -6.64
N ILE A 99 -26.34 -27.01 -6.61
CA ILE A 99 -25.64 -25.82 -6.10
C ILE A 99 -26.02 -24.58 -6.92
N ILE A 100 -26.09 -24.71 -8.25
CA ILE A 100 -26.44 -23.62 -9.15
C ILE A 100 -27.91 -23.20 -8.97
N LYS A 101 -28.84 -24.14 -8.76
CA LYS A 101 -30.27 -23.81 -8.59
C LYS A 101 -30.62 -23.23 -7.23
N THR A 102 -29.81 -23.49 -6.20
CA THR A 102 -30.08 -23.07 -4.81
C THR A 102 -29.59 -21.64 -4.54
N LYS A 103 -28.68 -21.13 -5.36
CA LYS A 103 -28.16 -19.76 -5.29
C LYS A 103 -28.90 -18.85 -6.27
#